data_AF-A0A8C5WSK9-F1
#
_entry.id   AF-A0A8C5WSK9-F1
#
_cell.length_a   1.000
_cell.length_b   1.000
_cell.length_c   1.000
_cell.angle_alpha   90.00
_cell.angle_beta   90.00
_cell.angle_gamma   90.00
#
_symmetry.space_group_name_H-M   'P 1'
#
loop_
_entity.id
_entity.type
_entity.pdbx_description
1 polymer ?
#
loop_
_entity_poly.entity_id
_entity_poly.type
_entity_poly.pdbx_seq_one_letter_code
_entity_poly.pdbx_strand_id
1 'polypeptide(L)'
;MKDDFLIKIETWHKADMGMQENVHKLDPEEWKNVEAVYIDIADRSHVLSRDYKPEEDPAKFKSVKTGRGPLGPNWKKELGKQAECPYMCAYKLVTVKFKWWGLQNKIENFIQKQERRLFTNFHRQLFCWLDRWVDLTMEDIRRMEDETKRQLDEMRERDPLKGMSAADE
;
A
#
# COMPACT_ATOMS: atom_id res chain seq x y z
N MET A 1 -11.68 -22.67 5.95
CA MET A 1 -10.46 -23.02 5.21
C MET A 1 -9.27 -23.42 6.10
N LYS A 2 -9.34 -23.34 7.45
CA LYS A 2 -8.28 -23.81 8.37
C LYS A 2 -6.88 -23.43 7.85
N ASP A 3 -5.97 -24.41 7.75
CA ASP A 3 -4.59 -24.22 7.27
C ASP A 3 -4.48 -24.19 5.74
N ASP A 4 -5.57 -24.40 5.01
CA ASP A 4 -5.61 -24.36 3.55
C ASP A 4 -5.69 -22.92 3.01
N PHE A 5 -5.75 -21.92 3.89
CA PHE A 5 -5.73 -20.50 3.50
C PHE A 5 -4.85 -19.66 4.41
N LEU A 6 -3.99 -18.85 3.80
CA LEU A 6 -3.18 -17.86 4.49
C LEU A 6 -2.97 -16.66 3.58
N ILE A 7 -3.13 -15.47 4.13
CA ILE A 7 -2.51 -14.26 3.62
C ILE A 7 -1.68 -13.70 4.77
N LYS A 8 -0.37 -13.69 4.60
CA LYS A 8 0.58 -13.17 5.59
C LYS A 8 1.34 -12.01 4.95
N ILE A 9 1.33 -10.85 5.61
CA ILE A 9 2.04 -9.66 5.17
C ILE A 9 3.04 -9.27 6.25
N GLU A 10 4.31 -9.51 6.00
CA GLU A 10 5.40 -9.14 6.89
C GLU A 10 6.06 -7.87 6.35
N THR A 11 6.07 -6.79 7.12
CA THR A 11 6.58 -5.50 6.63
C THR A 11 7.79 -5.02 7.41
N TRP A 12 8.86 -4.67 6.70
CA TRP A 12 9.94 -3.82 7.22
C TRP A 12 9.81 -2.41 6.66
N HIS A 13 9.81 -1.40 7.53
CA HIS A 13 9.97 -0.01 7.14
C HIS A 13 11.43 0.40 7.38
N LYS A 14 12.14 0.81 6.31
CA LYS A 14 13.56 1.17 6.36
C LYS A 14 13.77 2.58 5.82
N ALA A 15 14.73 3.31 6.40
CA ALA A 15 15.14 4.63 5.94
C ALA A 15 16.12 4.52 4.75
N ASP A 16 15.65 3.93 3.65
CA ASP A 16 16.40 3.78 2.40
C ASP A 16 15.47 3.97 1.19
N MET A 17 16.01 3.73 -0.01
CA MET A 17 15.31 3.85 -1.29
C MET A 17 14.92 2.50 -1.91
N GLY A 18 14.77 1.43 -1.11
CA GLY A 18 14.40 0.12 -1.64
C GLY A 18 15.58 -0.72 -2.15
N MET A 19 16.80 -0.45 -1.68
CA MET A 19 18.04 -1.06 -2.21
C MET A 19 18.50 -2.33 -1.48
N GLN A 20 17.93 -2.63 -0.31
CA GLN A 20 18.23 -3.87 0.42
C GLN A 20 17.51 -5.07 -0.19
N GLU A 21 18.29 -6.07 -0.60
CA GLU A 21 17.79 -7.39 -0.99
C GLU A 21 17.54 -8.27 0.25
N ASN A 22 16.50 -9.12 0.20
CA ASN A 22 16.16 -10.09 1.25
C ASN A 22 16.18 -9.53 2.70
N VAL A 23 15.57 -8.36 2.93
CA VAL A 23 15.56 -7.70 4.26
C VAL A 23 14.89 -8.54 5.35
N HIS A 24 14.00 -9.45 4.97
CA HIS A 24 13.33 -10.42 5.85
C HIS A 24 14.21 -11.61 6.24
N LYS A 25 15.39 -11.76 5.61
CA LYS A 25 16.35 -12.82 5.87
C LYS A 25 15.76 -14.22 5.70
N LEU A 26 14.98 -14.40 4.63
CA LEU A 26 14.56 -15.74 4.19
C LEU A 26 15.80 -16.55 3.83
N ASP A 27 15.72 -17.87 3.95
CA ASP A 27 16.79 -18.72 3.45
C ASP A 27 16.92 -18.60 1.91
N PRO A 28 18.09 -18.94 1.34
CA PRO A 28 18.33 -18.74 -0.09
C PRO A 28 17.38 -19.51 -1.02
N GLU A 29 16.85 -20.66 -0.57
CA GLU A 29 15.99 -21.53 -1.36
C GLU A 29 14.56 -21.00 -1.42
N GLU A 30 14.08 -20.37 -0.34
CA GLU A 30 12.83 -19.61 -0.35
C GLU A 30 12.98 -18.31 -1.15
N TRP A 31 14.04 -17.54 -0.89
CA TRP A 31 14.24 -16.20 -1.48
C TRP A 31 14.28 -16.21 -3.02
N LYS A 32 14.90 -17.23 -3.63
CA LYS A 32 14.98 -17.33 -5.11
C LYS A 32 13.61 -17.41 -5.79
N ASN A 33 12.56 -17.80 -5.06
CA ASN A 33 11.20 -17.92 -5.56
C ASN A 33 10.35 -16.66 -5.26
N VAL A 34 10.95 -15.64 -4.64
CA VAL A 34 10.27 -14.37 -4.33
C VAL A 34 10.44 -13.40 -5.50
N GLU A 35 9.33 -12.92 -6.05
CA GLU A 35 9.33 -11.83 -7.04
C GLU A 35 9.34 -10.47 -6.32
N ALA A 36 10.35 -9.65 -6.61
CA ALA A 36 10.41 -8.27 -6.14
C ALA A 36 9.60 -7.35 -7.06
N VAL A 37 8.50 -6.79 -6.55
CA VAL A 37 7.62 -5.86 -7.29
C VAL A 37 7.71 -4.46 -6.69
N TYR A 38 8.10 -3.49 -7.51
CA TYR A 38 8.19 -2.09 -7.11
C TYR A 38 6.89 -1.33 -7.40
N ILE A 39 6.34 -0.66 -6.38
CA ILE A 39 5.18 0.22 -6.51
C ILE A 39 5.66 1.67 -6.55
N ASP A 40 5.50 2.34 -7.68
CA ASP A 40 5.68 3.79 -7.81
C ASP A 40 4.34 4.50 -7.63
N ILE A 41 4.21 5.27 -6.55
CA ILE A 41 2.97 6.00 -6.23
C ILE A 41 2.69 7.17 -7.17
N ALA A 42 3.69 7.67 -7.89
CA ALA A 42 3.53 8.75 -8.86
C ALA A 42 3.19 8.24 -10.27
N ASP A 43 3.45 6.96 -10.56
CA ASP A 43 3.23 6.38 -11.88
C ASP A 43 1.74 6.08 -12.11
N ARG A 44 1.12 6.85 -13.02
CA ARG A 44 -0.29 6.67 -13.40
C ARG A 44 -0.57 5.29 -13.99
N SER A 45 0.39 4.63 -14.63
CA SER A 45 0.21 3.33 -15.27
C SER A 45 0.01 2.19 -14.27
N HIS A 46 0.42 2.38 -13.01
CA HIS A 46 0.22 1.41 -11.93
C HIS A 46 -1.20 1.40 -11.35
N VAL A 47 -2.04 2.38 -11.72
CA VAL A 47 -3.40 2.57 -11.19
C VAL A 47 -4.43 2.14 -12.22
N LEU A 48 -5.36 1.28 -11.82
CA LEU A 48 -6.49 0.91 -12.70
C LEU A 48 -7.35 2.13 -12.99
N SER A 49 -7.88 2.23 -14.22
CA SER A 49 -8.70 3.37 -14.64
C SER A 49 -9.88 3.65 -13.70
N ARG A 50 -10.54 2.60 -13.20
CA ARG A 50 -11.67 2.68 -12.24
C ARG A 50 -11.29 3.13 -10.84
N ASP A 51 -10.02 2.98 -10.45
CA ASP A 51 -9.54 3.39 -9.12
C ASP A 51 -9.00 4.82 -9.13
N TYR A 52 -8.77 5.37 -10.33
CA TYR A 52 -8.14 6.66 -10.44
C TYR A 52 -9.06 7.79 -10.00
N LYS A 53 -8.58 8.55 -9.03
CA LYS A 53 -9.19 9.77 -8.55
C LYS A 53 -8.15 10.90 -8.58
N PRO A 54 -8.41 12.03 -9.25
CA PRO A 54 -7.47 13.14 -9.33
C PRO A 54 -7.01 13.68 -7.97
N GLU A 55 -7.88 13.66 -6.96
CA GLU A 55 -7.62 14.10 -5.59
C GLU A 55 -6.73 13.14 -4.79
N GLU A 56 -6.61 11.88 -5.25
CA GLU A 56 -5.73 10.86 -4.68
C GLU A 56 -4.52 10.63 -5.62
N ASP A 57 -4.10 11.66 -6.36
CA ASP A 57 -2.97 11.61 -7.30
C ASP A 57 -1.73 12.34 -6.81
N PRO A 58 -0.68 11.64 -6.32
CA PRO A 58 0.55 12.27 -5.87
C PRO A 58 1.27 13.11 -6.93
N ALA A 59 1.05 12.82 -8.21
CA ALA A 59 1.58 13.61 -9.32
C ALA A 59 0.89 14.97 -9.49
N LYS A 60 -0.23 15.19 -8.79
CA LYS A 60 -1.01 16.45 -8.79
C LYS A 60 -1.10 17.09 -7.41
N PHE A 61 -0.94 16.30 -6.35
CA PHE A 61 -1.02 16.78 -4.98
C PHE A 61 0.25 17.51 -4.55
N LYS A 62 0.08 18.67 -3.92
CA LYS A 62 1.13 19.39 -3.18
C LYS A 62 0.64 19.69 -1.78
N SER A 63 1.37 19.21 -0.79
CA SER A 63 1.09 19.48 0.62
C SER A 63 1.28 20.96 0.92
N VAL A 64 0.28 21.57 1.55
CA VAL A 64 0.33 22.95 2.02
C VAL A 64 1.20 23.07 3.26
N LYS A 65 1.16 22.06 4.15
CA LYS A 65 1.89 22.09 5.43
C LYS A 65 3.39 21.80 5.30
N THR A 66 3.76 20.92 4.37
CA THR A 66 5.16 20.45 4.23
C THR A 66 5.82 20.90 2.93
N GLY A 67 5.04 21.40 1.96
CA GLY A 67 5.53 21.76 0.63
C GLY A 67 5.86 20.56 -0.27
N ARG A 68 5.77 19.32 0.22
CA ARG A 68 6.08 18.10 -0.56
C ARG A 68 5.10 17.89 -1.71
N GLY A 69 5.61 17.36 -2.81
CA GLY A 69 4.86 17.16 -4.05
C GLY A 69 4.74 18.44 -4.90
N PRO A 70 4.19 18.34 -6.12
CA PRO A 70 3.78 17.11 -6.78
C PRO A 70 4.95 16.19 -7.15
N LEU A 71 4.69 14.89 -7.18
CA LEU A 71 5.70 13.89 -7.54
C LEU A 71 5.75 13.72 -9.07
N GLY A 72 6.75 14.33 -9.71
CA GLY A 72 7.00 14.18 -11.14
C GLY A 72 7.63 12.82 -11.51
N PRO A 73 7.80 12.50 -12.80
CA PRO A 73 8.35 11.20 -13.24
C PRO A 73 9.75 10.87 -12.71
N ASN A 74 10.54 11.89 -12.35
CA ASN A 74 11.90 11.74 -11.81
C ASN A 74 11.99 11.90 -10.29
N TRP A 75 10.85 11.94 -9.57
CA TRP A 75 10.81 12.26 -8.14
C TRP A 75 11.78 11.42 -7.30
N LYS A 76 11.94 10.12 -7.59
CA LYS A 76 12.90 9.24 -6.89
C LYS A 76 14.36 9.69 -7.05
N LYS A 77 14.75 10.15 -8.23
CA LYS A 77 16.12 10.66 -8.51
C LYS A 77 16.35 12.02 -7.86
N GLU A 78 15.31 12.84 -7.78
CA GLU A 78 15.35 14.17 -7.15
C GLU A 78 15.42 14.06 -5.64
N LEU A 79 14.69 13.11 -5.05
CA LEU A 79 14.65 12.84 -3.62
C LEU A 79 16.04 12.51 -3.05
N GLY A 80 16.81 11.67 -3.75
CA GLY A 80 18.18 11.34 -3.34
C GLY A 80 19.17 12.52 -3.35
N LYS A 81 18.79 13.67 -3.92
CA LYS A 81 19.59 14.89 -3.96
C LYS A 81 19.14 15.95 -2.95
N GLN A 82 17.96 15.79 -2.35
CA GLN A 82 17.38 16.76 -1.42
C GLN A 82 17.67 16.33 0.02
N ALA A 83 18.57 17.04 0.69
CA ALA A 83 18.93 16.73 2.08
C ALA A 83 17.75 16.87 3.06
N GLU A 84 16.78 17.74 2.76
CA GLU A 84 15.66 18.07 3.66
C GLU A 84 14.39 17.23 3.43
N CYS A 85 14.33 16.42 2.37
CA CYS A 85 13.15 15.63 2.06
C CYS A 85 13.33 14.18 2.52
N PRO A 86 12.67 13.75 3.62
CA PRO A 86 12.86 12.40 4.15
C PRO A 86 12.24 11.36 3.23
N TYR A 87 12.83 10.18 3.23
CA TYR A 87 12.39 9.04 2.46
C TYR A 87 12.51 7.74 3.25
N MET A 88 11.75 6.75 2.82
CA MET A 88 11.73 5.42 3.39
C MET A 88 11.21 4.42 2.34
N CYS A 89 11.50 3.14 2.54
CA CYS A 89 10.92 2.04 1.76
C CYS A 89 10.19 1.05 2.68
N ALA A 90 8.98 0.64 2.27
CA ALA A 90 8.20 -0.40 2.92
C ALA A 90 8.39 -1.70 2.15
N TYR A 91 9.16 -2.61 2.72
CA TYR A 91 9.38 -3.96 2.20
C TYR A 91 8.26 -4.86 2.70
N LYS A 92 7.22 -5.06 1.88
CA LYS A 92 6.06 -5.89 2.21
C LYS A 92 6.21 -7.28 1.57
N LEU A 93 6.63 -8.25 2.36
CA LEU A 93 6.66 -9.66 1.95
C LEU A 93 5.26 -10.25 2.08
N VAL A 94 4.64 -10.59 0.95
CA VAL A 94 3.28 -11.14 0.89
C VAL A 94 3.33 -12.63 0.57
N THR A 95 2.96 -13.45 1.56
CA THR A 95 2.79 -14.89 1.39
C THR A 95 1.31 -15.22 1.26
N VAL A 96 0.93 -15.84 0.14
CA VAL A 96 -0.43 -16.34 -0.09
C VAL A 96 -0.40 -17.85 -0.18
N LYS A 97 -1.30 -18.51 0.55
CA LYS A 97 -1.57 -19.95 0.45
C LYS A 97 -3.05 -20.14 0.20
N PHE A 98 -3.41 -20.89 -0.82
CA PHE A 98 -4.79 -21.31 -1.06
C PHE A 98 -4.83 -22.75 -1.61
N LYS A 99 -4.94 -23.73 -0.72
CA LYS A 99 -4.95 -25.15 -1.08
C LYS A 99 -6.37 -25.61 -1.42
N TRP A 100 -6.74 -25.47 -2.69
CA TRP A 100 -7.99 -26.00 -3.23
C TRP A 100 -7.73 -26.63 -4.59
N TRP A 101 -8.15 -27.89 -4.75
CA TRP A 101 -7.98 -28.64 -6.00
C TRP A 101 -8.61 -27.92 -7.20
N GLY A 102 -7.80 -27.64 -8.22
CA GLY A 102 -8.22 -26.97 -9.45
C GLY A 102 -8.33 -25.44 -9.38
N LEU A 103 -8.14 -24.82 -8.20
CA LEU A 103 -8.29 -23.36 -8.02
C LEU A 103 -7.06 -22.67 -7.43
N GLN A 104 -6.11 -23.41 -6.84
CA GLN A 104 -4.93 -22.87 -6.15
C GLN A 104 -4.25 -21.71 -6.88
N ASN A 105 -3.59 -21.99 -8.02
CA ASN A 105 -2.81 -20.97 -8.74
C ASN A 105 -3.65 -19.77 -9.17
N LYS A 106 -4.93 -19.99 -9.52
CA LYS A 106 -5.82 -18.91 -9.96
C LYS A 106 -6.12 -17.94 -8.81
N ILE A 107 -6.43 -18.48 -7.63
CA ILE A 107 -6.78 -17.68 -6.46
C ILE A 107 -5.56 -17.05 -5.81
N GLU A 108 -4.43 -17.75 -5.73
CA GLU A 108 -3.17 -17.18 -5.20
C GLU A 108 -2.72 -15.97 -6.04
N ASN A 109 -2.71 -16.12 -7.38
CA ASN A 109 -2.40 -15.01 -8.30
C ASN A 109 -3.42 -13.87 -8.22
N PHE A 110 -4.71 -14.18 -8.05
CA PHE A 110 -5.73 -13.16 -7.89
C PHE A 110 -5.49 -12.33 -6.62
N ILE A 111 -5.23 -12.98 -5.49
CA ILE A 111 -4.95 -12.31 -4.21
C ILE A 111 -3.70 -11.43 -4.33
N GLN A 112 -2.60 -11.93 -4.90
CA GLN A 112 -1.38 -11.13 -5.09
C GLN A 112 -1.65 -9.86 -5.92
N LYS A 113 -2.48 -9.96 -6.96
CA LYS A 113 -2.90 -8.78 -7.76
C LYS A 113 -3.74 -7.80 -6.95
N GLN A 114 -4.67 -8.28 -6.12
CA GLN A 114 -5.48 -7.40 -5.26
C GLN A 114 -4.64 -6.74 -4.17
N GLU A 115 -3.67 -7.44 -3.56
CA GLU A 115 -2.74 -6.85 -2.59
C GLU A 115 -1.88 -5.76 -3.23
N ARG A 116 -1.34 -6.01 -4.43
CA ARG A 116 -0.62 -4.98 -5.20
C ARG A 116 -1.51 -3.76 -5.48
N ARG A 117 -2.76 -3.98 -5.93
CA ARG A 117 -3.74 -2.90 -6.17
C ARG A 117 -4.02 -2.11 -4.89
N LEU A 118 -4.25 -2.80 -3.78
CA LEU A 118 -4.49 -2.21 -2.46
C LEU A 118 -3.30 -1.35 -2.03
N PHE A 119 -2.08 -1.88 -2.08
CA PHE A 119 -0.89 -1.12 -1.71
C PHE A 119 -0.68 0.10 -2.61
N THR A 120 -0.90 -0.01 -3.91
CA THR A 120 -0.80 1.14 -4.83
C THR A 120 -1.78 2.24 -4.43
N ASN A 121 -3.06 1.92 -4.26
CA ASN A 121 -4.09 2.91 -3.95
C ASN A 121 -3.90 3.49 -2.54
N PHE A 122 -3.60 2.63 -1.56
CA PHE A 122 -3.37 3.03 -0.17
C PHE A 122 -2.22 4.02 -0.03
N HIS A 123 -1.04 3.76 -0.62
CA HIS A 123 0.10 4.67 -0.45
C HIS A 123 -0.06 5.97 -1.23
N ARG A 124 -0.82 5.95 -2.33
CA ARG A 124 -1.22 7.19 -3.04
C ARG A 124 -2.10 8.06 -2.16
N GLN A 125 -3.14 7.47 -1.56
CA GLN A 125 -4.02 8.16 -0.60
C GLN A 125 -3.23 8.67 0.62
N LEU A 126 -2.36 7.84 1.20
CA LEU A 126 -1.53 8.21 2.35
C LEU A 126 -0.70 9.46 2.06
N PHE A 127 -0.08 9.56 0.87
CA PHE A 127 0.65 10.75 0.47
C PHE A 127 -0.26 11.96 0.24
N CYS A 128 -1.38 11.79 -0.49
CA CYS A 128 -2.32 12.89 -0.75
C CYS A 128 -3.08 13.36 0.50
N TRP A 129 -3.10 12.56 1.56
CA TRP A 129 -3.66 12.94 2.85
C TRP A 129 -2.63 13.45 3.84
N LEU A 130 -1.38 13.69 3.40
CA LEU A 130 -0.28 14.16 4.27
C LEU A 130 -0.70 15.32 5.19
N ASP A 131 -1.38 16.34 4.65
CA ASP A 131 -1.81 17.50 5.44
C ASP A 131 -2.84 17.17 6.53
N ARG A 132 -3.52 16.03 6.42
CA ARG A 132 -4.53 15.57 7.39
C ARG A 132 -3.91 14.84 8.59
N TRP A 133 -2.74 14.21 8.40
CA TRP A 133 -2.15 13.35 9.44
C TRP A 133 -0.77 13.78 9.92
N VAL A 134 -0.04 14.63 9.19
CA VAL A 134 1.37 14.96 9.50
C VAL A 134 1.59 15.55 10.90
N ASP A 135 0.59 16.26 11.44
CA ASP A 135 0.66 16.88 12.77
C ASP A 135 0.00 16.04 13.87
N LEU A 136 -0.53 14.86 13.53
CA LEU A 136 -1.17 13.99 14.52
C LEU A 136 -0.11 13.33 15.41
N THR A 137 -0.38 13.32 16.70
CA THR A 137 0.41 12.54 17.66
C THR A 137 -0.08 11.09 17.69
N MET A 138 0.72 10.18 18.23
CA MET A 138 0.29 8.79 18.44
C MET A 138 -0.92 8.67 19.40
N GLU A 139 -1.10 9.64 20.29
CA GLU A 139 -2.28 9.70 21.16
C GLU A 139 -3.54 10.05 20.36
N ASP A 140 -3.43 10.99 19.43
CA ASP A 140 -4.54 11.32 18.51
C ASP A 140 -4.94 10.12 17.66
N ILE A 141 -3.95 9.37 17.14
CA ILE A 141 -4.19 8.15 16.37
C ILE A 141 -4.96 7.12 17.20
N ARG A 142 -4.55 6.84 18.45
CA ARG A 142 -5.26 5.88 19.32
C ARG A 142 -6.71 6.30 19.58
N ARG A 143 -6.96 7.59 19.81
CA ARG A 143 -8.33 8.11 19.97
C ARG A 143 -9.15 7.93 18.69
N MET A 144 -8.55 8.21 17.53
CA MET A 144 -9.19 8.01 16.23
C MET A 144 -9.47 6.53 15.94
N GLU A 145 -8.61 5.60 16.36
CA GLU A 145 -8.84 4.17 16.23
C GLU A 145 -10.10 3.74 17.00
N ASP A 146 -10.27 4.20 18.24
CA ASP A 146 -11.44 3.92 19.07
C ASP A 146 -12.75 4.49 18.52
N GLU A 147 -12.69 5.67 17.90
CA GLU A 147 -13.84 6.30 17.23
C GLU A 147 -14.17 5.57 15.92
N THR A 148 -13.14 5.32 15.10
CA THR A 148 -13.26 4.64 13.81
C THR A 148 -13.83 3.24 13.99
N LYS A 149 -13.44 2.52 15.04
CA LYS A 149 -14.01 1.21 15.37
C LYS A 149 -15.54 1.28 15.48
N ARG A 150 -16.07 2.25 16.24
CA ARG A 150 -17.52 2.42 16.42
C ARG A 150 -18.20 2.81 15.12
N GLN A 151 -17.62 3.76 14.39
CA GLN A 151 -18.15 4.22 13.10
C GLN A 151 -18.21 3.06 12.09
N LEU A 152 -17.17 2.23 12.01
CA LEU A 152 -17.16 1.08 11.11
C LEU A 152 -18.23 0.03 11.46
N ASP A 153 -18.48 -0.21 12.75
CA ASP A 153 -19.56 -1.11 13.17
C ASP A 153 -20.94 -0.56 12.76
N GLU A 154 -21.20 0.73 12.97
CA GLU A 154 -22.45 1.39 12.57
C GLU A 154 -22.64 1.43 11.05
N MET A 155 -21.60 1.81 10.31
CA MET A 155 -21.62 1.89 8.85
C MET A 155 -21.86 0.51 8.23
N ARG A 156 -21.28 -0.55 8.79
CA ARG A 156 -21.50 -1.92 8.31
C ARG A 156 -22.95 -2.36 8.43
N GLU A 157 -23.66 -1.90 9.46
CA GLU A 157 -25.07 -2.27 9.68
C GLU A 157 -26.04 -1.40 8.86
N ARG A 158 -25.69 -0.14 8.59
CA ARG A 158 -26.63 0.86 8.08
C ARG A 158 -26.37 1.34 6.66
N ASP A 159 -25.12 1.35 6.22
CA ASP A 159 -24.76 1.95 4.94
C ASP A 159 -24.89 0.95 3.78
N PRO A 160 -25.16 1.43 2.56
CA PRO A 160 -25.05 0.59 1.38
C PRO A 160 -23.61 0.13 1.12
N LEU A 161 -23.45 -0.94 0.34
CA LEU A 161 -22.15 -1.40 -0.16
C LEU A 161 -21.41 -0.26 -0.87
N LYS A 162 -20.13 -0.09 -0.52
CA LYS A 162 -19.27 0.98 -1.02
C LYS A 162 -17.81 0.54 -1.06
N GLY A 163 -16.97 1.31 -1.76
CA GLY A 163 -15.54 1.04 -1.89
C GLY A 163 -15.18 0.25 -3.14
N MET A 164 -14.06 -0.46 -3.10
CA MET A 164 -13.54 -1.19 -4.27
C MET A 164 -14.30 -2.49 -4.51
N SER A 165 -14.79 -2.67 -5.75
CA SER A 165 -15.21 -3.98 -6.24
C SER A 165 -14.00 -4.78 -6.72
N ALA A 166 -14.02 -6.09 -6.45
CA ALA A 166 -12.99 -7.03 -6.89
C ALA A 166 -13.25 -7.57 -8.31
N ALA A 167 -14.48 -7.44 -8.82
CA ALA A 167 -14.87 -7.90 -10.15
C ALA A 167 -14.38 -6.93 -11.22
N ASP A 168 -13.77 -7.44 -12.29
CA ASP A 168 -13.54 -6.72 -13.54
C ASP A 168 -14.88 -6.66 -14.28
N GLU A 169 -15.63 -5.56 -14.12
CA GLU A 169 -16.57 -5.14 -15.15
C GLU A 169 -15.82 -4.43 -16.28
#